data_AF-A0A2N2JN78-F1
#
_entry.id   AF-A0A2N2JN78-F1
#
_cell.length_a   1.000
_cell.length_b   1.000
_cell.length_c   1.000
_cell.angle_alpha   90.00
_cell.angle_beta   90.00
_cell.angle_gamma   90.00
#
_symmetry.space_group_name_H-M   'P 1'
#
loop_
_entity.id
_entity.type
_entity.pdbx_description
1 polymer ?
#
loop_
_entity_poly.entity_id
_entity_poly.type
_entity_poly.pdbx_seq_one_letter_code
_entity_poly.pdbx_strand_id
1 'polypeptide(L)'
;MSVRLGAAPGDPAAVVAALAETQELVLDRMDAMLGTLRPGGAASPFARLSGPADVVELLACAIGAAEGAGERDHADGLRLQYLEALPAARLDQLVGTGALAARVFHTPAPWPHLRRFRRGLDRLFDRFAAHRLDPERALGAVDAGAYCARFPTLADWYVTTYWGGLEPMFQALPHDLAASLPGDAPEEAFWAAVDHRLALSMLHEILHFAPARETLLPPYLDEALAGWFGVVLDEAAAFPAPGDDDGLAGWPWFAQVGEALCRAFGEGPVLAAQAGLVPWDEVLPAGLPAACARLGWAAYRAAPALHLHPDVTRPDRWVRLFYAAAAGRDPGAIATLEALDALPFHALALPARPRQDARIVYHALSAMCLEATQVGASWRVRRAAPAGPVIVDFARGEVSAPARPAGYELAPARYALPPLGRTDRHALDVSDVSPAALAAAAERLLDAR
;
A
#
# COMPACT_ATOMS: atom_id res chain seq x y z
N MET A 1 -4.72 -29.00 14.21
CA MET A 1 -6.15 -29.39 14.31
C MET A 1 -6.81 -28.83 13.05
N SER A 2 -6.99 -29.68 12.04
CA SER A 2 -7.54 -29.29 10.74
C SER A 2 -9.05 -29.19 10.86
N VAL A 3 -9.60 -27.98 10.73
CA VAL A 3 -11.04 -27.75 10.63
C VAL A 3 -11.44 -28.14 9.21
N ARG A 4 -12.16 -29.25 9.07
CA ARG A 4 -12.77 -29.63 7.78
C ARG A 4 -14.01 -28.74 7.58
N LEU A 5 -13.84 -27.68 6.79
CA LEU A 5 -14.95 -26.83 6.34
C LEU A 5 -15.81 -27.62 5.34
N GLY A 6 -16.97 -28.06 5.79
CA GLY A 6 -17.98 -28.77 4.99
C GLY A 6 -18.94 -27.84 4.26
N ALA A 7 -18.43 -26.80 3.58
CA ALA A 7 -19.26 -25.91 2.77
C ALA A 7 -19.35 -26.45 1.32
N ALA A 8 -20.57 -26.47 0.78
CA ALA A 8 -20.80 -26.76 -0.63
C ALA A 8 -20.15 -25.67 -1.53
N PRO A 9 -19.67 -26.01 -2.73
CA PRO A 9 -19.01 -25.07 -3.63
C PRO A 9 -19.98 -23.96 -4.09
N GLY A 10 -19.51 -22.70 -4.07
CA GLY A 10 -20.11 -21.59 -4.81
C GLY A 10 -21.08 -20.64 -4.10
N ASP A 11 -21.30 -20.72 -2.78
CA ASP A 11 -22.14 -19.74 -2.06
C ASP A 11 -21.30 -18.63 -1.41
N PRO A 12 -21.37 -17.37 -1.88
CA PRO A 12 -20.69 -16.25 -1.24
C PRO A 12 -21.02 -16.11 0.25
N ALA A 13 -22.24 -16.43 0.67
CA ALA A 13 -22.64 -16.38 2.07
C ALA A 13 -21.88 -17.41 2.93
N ALA A 14 -21.55 -18.58 2.36
CA ALA A 14 -20.76 -19.60 3.05
C ALA A 14 -19.29 -19.17 3.21
N VAL A 15 -18.71 -18.48 2.23
CA VAL A 15 -17.35 -17.92 2.35
C VAL A 15 -17.32 -16.81 3.42
N VAL A 16 -18.30 -15.90 3.40
CA VAL A 16 -18.45 -14.85 4.41
C VAL A 16 -18.60 -15.45 5.81
N ALA A 17 -19.42 -16.49 5.96
CA ALA A 17 -19.59 -17.20 7.23
C ALA A 17 -18.29 -17.88 7.70
N ALA A 18 -17.54 -18.53 6.80
CA ALA A 18 -16.27 -19.17 7.14
C ALA A 18 -15.18 -18.14 7.56
N LEU A 19 -15.16 -16.96 6.92
CA LEU A 19 -14.29 -15.85 7.31
C LEU A 19 -14.65 -15.33 8.70
N ALA A 20 -15.95 -15.15 8.99
CA ALA A 20 -16.41 -14.74 10.30
C ALA A 20 -16.03 -15.77 11.38
N GLU A 21 -16.24 -17.07 11.13
CA GLU A 21 -15.84 -18.15 12.04
C GLU A 21 -14.31 -18.15 12.27
N THR A 22 -13.52 -17.95 11.21
CA THR A 22 -12.06 -17.86 11.34
C THR A 22 -11.64 -16.63 12.15
N GLN A 23 -12.31 -15.48 11.96
CA GLN A 23 -12.06 -14.28 12.75
C GLN A 23 -12.39 -14.51 14.23
N GLU A 24 -13.51 -15.16 14.55
CA GLU A 24 -13.88 -15.56 15.92
C GLU A 24 -12.86 -16.53 16.54
N LEU A 25 -12.43 -17.55 15.79
CA LEU A 25 -11.40 -18.50 16.27
C LEU A 25 -10.05 -17.82 16.52
N VAL A 26 -9.67 -16.83 15.70
CA VAL A 26 -8.47 -16.04 15.91
C VAL A 26 -8.61 -15.18 17.16
N LEU A 27 -9.76 -14.52 17.35
CA LEU A 27 -10.07 -13.76 18.56
C LEU A 27 -9.96 -14.61 19.82
N ASP A 28 -10.63 -15.76 19.85
CA ASP A 28 -10.61 -16.67 21.00
C ASP A 28 -9.18 -17.10 21.36
N ARG A 29 -8.36 -17.38 20.33
CA ARG A 29 -6.94 -17.71 20.52
C ARG A 29 -6.14 -16.50 21.02
N MET A 30 -6.37 -15.32 20.46
CA MET A 30 -5.71 -14.10 20.89
C MET A 30 -6.04 -13.80 22.36
N ASP A 31 -7.29 -13.94 22.77
CA ASP A 31 -7.75 -13.73 24.14
C ASP A 31 -7.16 -14.75 25.11
N ALA A 32 -7.17 -16.04 24.74
CA ALA A 32 -6.56 -17.09 25.54
C ALA A 32 -5.05 -16.85 25.75
N MET A 33 -4.34 -16.43 24.70
CA MET A 33 -2.91 -16.18 24.75
C MET A 33 -2.58 -14.84 25.44
N LEU A 34 -3.38 -13.79 25.24
CA LEU A 34 -3.24 -12.53 25.98
C LEU A 34 -3.43 -12.71 27.48
N GLY A 35 -4.35 -13.56 27.92
CA GLY A 35 -4.52 -13.89 29.33
C GLY A 35 -3.24 -14.46 29.97
N THR A 36 -2.39 -15.12 29.17
CA THR A 36 -1.06 -15.59 29.60
C THR A 36 0.01 -14.49 29.56
N LEU A 37 -0.05 -13.59 28.58
CA LEU A 37 0.91 -12.50 28.38
C LEU A 37 0.66 -11.30 29.31
N ARG A 38 -0.58 -11.07 29.76
CA ARG A 38 -0.99 -9.97 30.65
C ARG A 38 -1.87 -10.49 31.82
N PRO A 39 -1.31 -11.24 32.78
CA PRO A 39 -2.10 -11.77 33.90
C PRO A 39 -2.71 -10.65 34.74
N GLY A 40 -4.04 -10.58 34.82
CA GLY A 40 -4.77 -9.54 35.57
C GLY A 40 -4.93 -8.20 34.84
N GLY A 41 -4.62 -8.14 33.54
CA GLY A 41 -4.90 -6.98 32.69
C GLY A 41 -6.41 -6.75 32.46
N ALA A 42 -6.76 -5.57 31.94
CA ALA A 42 -8.12 -5.28 31.48
C ALA A 42 -8.60 -6.31 30.43
N ALA A 43 -9.92 -6.36 30.19
CA ALA A 43 -10.50 -7.18 29.13
C ALA A 43 -9.75 -6.98 27.80
N SER A 44 -9.68 -8.04 26.99
CA SER A 44 -8.97 -8.01 25.72
C SER A 44 -9.37 -6.78 24.89
N PRO A 45 -8.40 -6.02 24.36
CA PRO A 45 -8.70 -4.90 23.47
C PRO A 45 -9.30 -5.40 22.15
N PHE A 46 -9.24 -6.71 21.88
CA PHE A 46 -9.74 -7.37 20.68
C PHE A 46 -11.25 -7.65 20.75
N ALA A 47 -12.06 -6.67 21.15
CA ALA A 47 -13.51 -6.87 21.29
C ALA A 47 -14.20 -7.33 19.98
N ARG A 48 -13.58 -7.05 18.82
CA ARG A 48 -13.95 -7.58 17.50
C ARG A 48 -12.79 -7.44 16.52
N LEU A 49 -12.52 -8.47 15.74
CA LEU A 49 -11.77 -8.37 14.49
C LEU A 49 -12.80 -8.33 13.37
N SER A 50 -12.76 -7.26 12.57
CA SER A 50 -13.55 -7.17 11.34
C SER A 50 -12.59 -6.84 10.22
N GLY A 51 -12.42 -7.78 9.29
CA GLY A 51 -11.79 -7.48 8.02
C GLY A 51 -12.65 -6.50 7.20
N PRO A 52 -12.06 -5.86 6.18
CA PRO A 52 -12.80 -4.99 5.27
C PRO A 52 -13.90 -5.74 4.51
N ALA A 53 -15.11 -5.20 4.50
CA ALA A 53 -16.28 -5.89 3.93
C ALA A 53 -16.13 -6.12 2.42
N ASP A 54 -15.59 -5.15 1.70
CA ASP A 54 -15.30 -5.18 0.27
C ASP A 54 -14.29 -6.29 -0.09
N VAL A 55 -13.25 -6.48 0.72
CA VAL A 55 -12.25 -7.54 0.52
C VAL A 55 -12.87 -8.91 0.75
N VAL A 56 -13.68 -9.04 1.81
CA VAL A 56 -14.43 -10.26 2.12
C VAL A 56 -15.38 -10.64 0.98
N GLU A 57 -16.13 -9.67 0.45
CA GLU A 57 -17.01 -9.86 -0.70
C GLU A 57 -16.25 -10.24 -1.97
N LEU A 58 -15.13 -9.58 -2.24
CA LEU A 58 -14.29 -9.88 -3.40
C LEU A 58 -13.67 -11.28 -3.32
N LEU A 59 -13.22 -11.70 -2.14
CA LEU A 59 -12.69 -13.05 -1.90
C LEU A 59 -13.76 -14.10 -2.15
N ALA A 60 -14.98 -13.88 -1.65
CA ALA A 60 -16.12 -14.76 -1.89
C ALA A 60 -16.43 -14.87 -3.40
N CYS A 61 -16.39 -13.75 -4.12
CA CYS A 61 -16.55 -13.73 -5.57
C CYS A 61 -15.40 -14.47 -6.29
N ALA A 62 -14.15 -14.28 -5.87
CA ALA A 62 -12.98 -14.93 -6.45
C ALA A 62 -13.02 -16.46 -6.30
N ILE A 63 -13.36 -16.95 -5.10
CA ILE A 63 -13.53 -18.37 -4.82
C ILE A 63 -14.67 -18.95 -5.67
N GLY A 64 -15.86 -18.33 -5.64
CA GLY A 64 -17.01 -18.81 -6.42
C GLY A 64 -16.74 -18.83 -7.92
N ALA A 65 -16.02 -17.83 -8.44
CA ALA A 65 -15.66 -17.76 -9.85
C ALA A 65 -14.59 -18.80 -10.25
N ALA A 66 -13.65 -19.14 -9.37
CA ALA A 66 -12.68 -20.22 -9.58
C ALA A 66 -13.38 -21.59 -9.59
N GLU A 67 -14.28 -21.83 -8.62
CA GLU A 67 -15.05 -23.08 -8.54
C GLU A 67 -15.97 -23.27 -9.75
N GLY A 68 -16.68 -22.23 -10.16
CA GLY A 68 -17.52 -22.25 -11.35
C GLY A 68 -16.75 -22.52 -12.64
N ALA A 69 -15.47 -22.15 -12.68
CA ALA A 69 -14.55 -22.45 -13.79
C ALA A 69 -13.86 -23.83 -13.68
N GLY A 70 -14.05 -24.55 -12.56
CA GLY A 70 -13.37 -25.82 -12.29
C GLY A 70 -11.91 -25.68 -11.84
N GLU A 71 -11.47 -24.48 -11.48
CA GLU A 71 -10.10 -24.12 -11.05
C GLU A 71 -9.91 -24.42 -9.56
N ARG A 72 -10.04 -25.70 -9.17
CA ARG A 72 -10.01 -26.13 -7.75
C ARG A 72 -8.76 -25.67 -7.00
N ASP A 73 -7.58 -25.83 -7.60
CA ASP A 73 -6.32 -25.47 -6.95
C ASP A 73 -6.25 -23.98 -6.59
N HIS A 74 -6.82 -23.10 -7.43
CA HIS A 74 -6.87 -21.67 -7.15
C HIS A 74 -7.87 -21.33 -6.05
N ALA A 75 -9.06 -21.94 -6.09
CA ALA A 75 -10.06 -21.78 -5.02
C ALA A 75 -9.53 -22.27 -3.67
N ASP A 76 -8.85 -23.42 -3.63
CA ASP A 76 -8.24 -23.98 -2.43
C ASP A 76 -7.05 -23.13 -1.97
N GLY A 77 -6.25 -22.58 -2.90
CA GLY A 77 -5.19 -21.63 -2.60
C GLY A 77 -5.70 -20.35 -1.93
N LEU A 78 -6.82 -19.79 -2.43
CA LEU A 78 -7.46 -18.62 -1.81
C LEU A 78 -7.95 -18.92 -0.39
N ARG A 79 -8.57 -20.09 -0.18
CA ARG A 79 -8.99 -20.53 1.16
C ARG A 79 -7.79 -20.71 2.09
N LEU A 80 -6.76 -21.42 1.65
CA LEU A 80 -5.55 -21.61 2.43
C LEU A 80 -4.92 -20.28 2.82
N GLN A 81 -4.83 -19.33 1.87
CA GLN A 81 -4.25 -18.01 2.12
C GLN A 81 -5.03 -17.23 3.19
N TYR A 82 -6.35 -17.06 3.00
CA TYR A 82 -7.16 -16.15 3.81
C TYR A 82 -7.81 -16.77 5.05
N LEU A 83 -8.02 -18.09 5.08
CA LEU A 83 -8.63 -18.79 6.21
C LEU A 83 -7.59 -19.46 7.12
N GLU A 84 -6.36 -19.68 6.64
CA GLU A 84 -5.33 -20.39 7.42
C GLU A 84 -4.04 -19.58 7.53
N ALA A 85 -3.37 -19.27 6.41
CA ALA A 85 -2.02 -18.73 6.41
C ALA A 85 -1.93 -17.31 7.00
N LEU A 86 -2.72 -16.36 6.49
CA LEU A 86 -2.75 -14.99 6.99
C LEU A 86 -3.25 -14.91 8.44
N PRO A 87 -4.35 -15.59 8.83
CA PRO A 87 -4.76 -15.72 10.22
C PRO A 87 -3.67 -16.26 11.16
N ALA A 88 -2.96 -17.33 10.74
CA ALA A 88 -1.90 -17.93 11.55
C ALA A 88 -0.68 -17.01 11.69
N ALA A 89 -0.26 -16.36 10.60
CA ALA A 89 0.84 -15.40 10.62
C ALA A 89 0.52 -14.19 11.51
N ARG A 90 -0.72 -13.70 11.45
CA ARG A 90 -1.20 -12.63 12.34
C ARG A 90 -1.21 -13.06 13.81
N LEU A 91 -1.65 -14.29 14.11
CA LEU A 91 -1.57 -14.84 15.46
C LEU A 91 -0.12 -14.90 15.95
N ASP A 92 0.80 -15.36 15.12
CA ASP A 92 2.23 -15.43 15.47
C ASP A 92 2.83 -14.04 15.73
N GLN A 93 2.46 -13.04 14.92
CA GLN A 93 2.84 -11.64 15.16
C GLN A 93 2.26 -11.08 16.46
N LEU A 94 0.94 -11.21 16.65
CA LEU A 94 0.22 -10.50 17.69
C LEU A 94 0.20 -11.21 19.02
N VAL A 95 0.34 -12.52 19.09
CA VAL A 95 0.29 -13.27 20.36
C VAL A 95 1.36 -14.36 20.45
N GLY A 96 2.24 -14.48 19.46
CA GLY A 96 3.36 -15.41 19.50
C GLY A 96 4.24 -15.18 20.73
N THR A 97 4.79 -16.27 21.26
CA THR A 97 5.59 -16.26 22.51
C THR A 97 7.05 -15.85 22.28
N GLY A 98 7.41 -15.41 21.06
CA GLY A 98 8.74 -14.89 20.77
C GLY A 98 9.00 -13.61 21.57
N ALA A 99 10.09 -13.57 22.34
CA ALA A 99 10.40 -12.45 23.23
C ALA A 99 10.43 -11.08 22.51
N LEU A 100 10.88 -11.06 21.25
CA LEU A 100 10.91 -9.85 20.42
C LEU A 100 9.51 -9.37 20.02
N ALA A 101 8.68 -10.26 19.47
CA ALA A 101 7.31 -9.91 19.07
C ALA A 101 6.50 -9.42 20.29
N ALA A 102 6.62 -10.12 21.43
CA ALA A 102 5.99 -9.71 22.67
C ALA A 102 6.48 -8.32 23.14
N ARG A 103 7.79 -8.05 23.04
CA ARG A 103 8.35 -6.74 23.38
C ARG A 103 7.79 -5.63 22.48
N VAL A 104 7.71 -5.85 21.17
CA VAL A 104 7.20 -4.86 20.21
C VAL A 104 5.69 -4.61 20.41
N PHE A 105 4.88 -5.66 20.47
CA PHE A 105 3.43 -5.54 20.36
C PHE A 105 2.70 -5.35 21.71
N HIS A 106 3.27 -5.81 22.83
CA HIS A 106 2.57 -5.87 24.12
C HIS A 106 3.16 -5.06 25.25
N THR A 107 4.37 -4.51 25.09
CA THR A 107 4.83 -3.51 26.05
C THR A 107 4.11 -2.18 25.79
N PRO A 108 3.96 -1.31 26.81
CA PRO A 108 3.43 0.03 26.60
C PRO A 108 4.16 0.71 25.44
N ALA A 109 3.40 1.12 24.42
CA ALA A 109 3.97 1.66 23.21
C ALA A 109 4.71 2.97 23.54
N PRO A 110 6.02 3.06 23.26
CA PRO A 110 6.79 4.26 23.56
C PRO A 110 6.63 5.26 22.42
N TRP A 111 5.41 5.75 22.20
CA TRP A 111 5.08 6.67 21.12
C TRP A 111 6.07 7.84 20.96
N PRO A 112 6.59 8.47 22.03
CA PRO A 112 7.60 9.52 21.91
C PRO A 112 8.96 9.06 21.34
N HIS A 113 9.29 7.77 21.44
CA HIS A 113 10.50 7.17 20.90
C HIS A 113 10.34 6.76 19.43
N LEU A 114 9.10 6.57 18.96
CA LEU A 114 8.78 6.30 17.55
C LEU A 114 8.75 7.61 16.74
N ARG A 115 9.91 8.28 16.64
CA ARG A 115 10.03 9.65 16.11
C ARG A 115 9.69 9.76 14.63
N ARG A 116 10.09 8.79 13.81
CA ARG A 116 9.81 8.73 12.37
C ARG A 116 8.32 8.53 12.14
N PHE A 117 7.73 7.55 12.83
CA PHE A 117 6.28 7.34 12.80
C PHE A 117 5.53 8.59 13.25
N ARG A 118 5.93 9.17 14.38
CA ARG A 118 5.30 10.36 14.95
C ARG A 118 5.32 11.54 13.97
N ARG A 119 6.47 11.80 13.36
CA ARG A 119 6.63 12.85 12.35
C ARG A 119 5.75 12.61 11.13
N GLY A 120 5.63 11.36 10.67
CA GLY A 120 4.71 11.01 9.59
C GLY A 120 3.26 11.28 9.97
N LEU A 121 2.87 10.95 11.20
CA LEU A 121 1.53 11.21 11.72
C LEU A 121 1.26 12.73 11.85
N ASP A 122 2.19 13.51 12.41
CA ASP A 122 2.06 14.98 12.48
C ASP A 122 1.86 15.57 11.07
N ARG A 123 2.63 15.09 10.07
CA ARG A 123 2.47 15.50 8.66
C ARG A 123 1.11 15.11 8.06
N LEU A 124 0.53 13.98 8.49
CA LEU A 124 -0.82 13.58 8.06
C LEU A 124 -1.86 14.58 8.59
N PHE A 125 -1.81 14.90 9.88
CA PHE A 125 -2.69 15.90 10.48
C PHE A 125 -2.53 17.29 9.86
N ASP A 126 -1.29 17.70 9.56
CA ASP A 126 -1.01 18.94 8.82
C ASP A 126 -1.69 18.95 7.45
N ARG A 127 -1.76 17.80 6.75
CA ARG A 127 -2.46 17.68 5.47
C ARG A 127 -3.98 17.76 5.62
N PHE A 128 -4.54 17.13 6.65
CA PHE A 128 -5.96 17.32 6.98
C PHE A 128 -6.26 18.81 7.19
N ALA A 129 -5.44 19.51 7.97
CA ALA A 129 -5.58 20.95 8.18
C ALA A 129 -5.42 21.77 6.87
N ALA A 130 -4.40 21.48 6.06
CA ALA A 130 -4.15 22.15 4.79
C ALA A 130 -5.30 22.00 3.79
N HIS A 131 -5.99 20.86 3.82
CA HIS A 131 -7.15 20.57 2.98
C HIS A 131 -8.50 20.83 3.68
N ARG A 132 -8.49 21.37 4.91
CA ARG A 132 -9.68 21.67 5.72
C ARG A 132 -10.60 20.46 5.92
N LEU A 133 -9.99 19.29 6.11
CA LEU A 133 -10.67 18.03 6.40
C LEU A 133 -10.74 17.82 7.92
N ASP A 134 -11.74 17.06 8.36
CA ASP A 134 -11.95 16.74 9.78
C ASP A 134 -11.18 15.45 10.15
N PRO A 135 -10.05 15.57 10.87
CA PRO A 135 -9.29 14.39 11.27
C PRO A 135 -9.96 13.61 12.39
N GLU A 136 -10.84 14.21 13.20
CA GLU A 136 -11.55 13.49 14.25
C GLU A 136 -12.55 12.51 13.64
N ARG A 137 -13.25 12.92 12.58
CA ARG A 137 -14.12 12.01 11.82
C ARG A 137 -13.33 10.93 11.05
N ALA A 138 -12.17 11.25 10.49
CA ALA A 138 -11.39 10.33 9.67
C ALA A 138 -10.55 9.32 10.48
N LEU A 139 -9.89 9.81 11.54
CA LEU A 139 -8.91 9.08 12.33
C LEU A 139 -9.36 8.83 13.77
N GLY A 140 -10.45 9.46 14.23
CA GLY A 140 -10.91 9.38 15.62
C GLY A 140 -10.07 10.21 16.60
N ALA A 141 -9.32 11.21 16.11
CA ALA A 141 -8.48 12.07 16.93
C ALA A 141 -8.32 13.46 16.28
N VAL A 142 -8.12 14.48 17.10
CA VAL A 142 -7.94 15.88 16.64
C VAL A 142 -6.51 16.20 16.23
N ASP A 143 -5.53 15.47 16.79
CA ASP A 143 -4.12 15.58 16.48
C ASP A 143 -3.42 14.23 16.67
N ALA A 144 -2.16 14.14 16.23
CA ALA A 144 -1.35 12.94 16.36
C ALA A 144 -1.13 12.53 17.83
N GLY A 145 -1.12 13.46 18.78
CA GLY A 145 -0.94 13.21 20.22
C GLY A 145 -2.12 12.46 20.80
N ALA A 146 -3.31 12.99 20.54
CA ALA A 146 -4.58 12.38 20.85
C ALA A 146 -4.72 11.01 20.17
N TYR A 147 -4.26 10.87 18.92
CA TYR A 147 -4.28 9.58 18.22
C TYR A 147 -3.44 8.52 18.95
N CYS A 148 -2.16 8.80 19.23
CA CYS A 148 -1.29 7.87 19.95
C CYS A 148 -1.81 7.54 21.37
N ALA A 149 -2.35 8.53 22.08
CA ALA A 149 -2.84 8.36 23.45
C ALA A 149 -4.02 7.37 23.58
N ARG A 150 -4.73 7.09 22.49
CA ARG A 150 -5.84 6.11 22.46
C ARG A 150 -5.37 4.65 22.55
N PHE A 151 -4.12 4.38 22.22
CA PHE A 151 -3.61 3.02 22.06
C PHE A 151 -2.47 2.75 23.04
N PRO A 152 -2.71 1.94 24.10
CA PRO A 152 -1.67 1.61 25.07
C PRO A 152 -0.51 0.81 24.48
N THR A 153 -0.76 -0.08 23.52
CA THR A 153 0.29 -0.88 22.85
C THR A 153 0.16 -0.89 21.32
N LEU A 154 1.20 -1.36 20.63
CA LEU A 154 1.15 -1.51 19.16
C LEU A 154 0.13 -2.57 18.72
N ALA A 155 -0.09 -3.63 19.51
CA ALA A 155 -1.17 -4.59 19.22
C ALA A 155 -2.54 -3.92 19.27
N ASP A 156 -2.80 -3.10 20.30
CA ASP A 156 -4.06 -2.39 20.49
C ASP A 156 -4.33 -1.41 19.34
N TRP A 157 -3.28 -0.78 18.82
CA TRP A 157 -3.35 0.05 17.62
C TRP A 157 -3.63 -0.79 16.36
N TYR A 158 -2.81 -1.81 16.10
CA TYR A 158 -2.82 -2.52 14.82
C TYR A 158 -4.17 -3.20 14.52
N VAL A 159 -4.78 -3.85 15.52
CA VAL A 159 -6.08 -4.52 15.34
C VAL A 159 -7.24 -3.59 14.99
N THR A 160 -7.07 -2.28 15.14
CA THR A 160 -8.07 -1.28 14.75
C THR A 160 -7.86 -0.73 13.33
N THR A 161 -6.75 -1.08 12.67
CA THR A 161 -6.48 -0.68 11.29
C THR A 161 -7.32 -1.50 10.32
N TYR A 162 -7.42 -1.00 9.10
CA TYR A 162 -8.13 -1.65 8.01
C TYR A 162 -7.71 -3.11 7.80
N TRP A 163 -6.40 -3.38 7.72
CA TRP A 163 -5.89 -4.72 7.49
C TRP A 163 -5.61 -5.52 8.77
N GLY A 164 -5.46 -4.90 9.94
CA GLY A 164 -5.23 -5.64 11.18
C GLY A 164 -6.36 -6.61 11.55
N GLY A 165 -7.57 -6.36 11.03
CA GLY A 165 -8.72 -7.26 11.09
C GLY A 165 -8.60 -8.52 10.23
N LEU A 166 -7.64 -8.61 9.30
CA LEU A 166 -7.55 -9.68 8.31
C LEU A 166 -6.14 -10.27 8.11
N GLU A 167 -5.09 -9.44 8.10
CA GLU A 167 -3.73 -9.82 7.69
C GLU A 167 -2.70 -9.50 8.79
N PRO A 168 -1.47 -10.06 8.74
CA PRO A 168 -0.34 -9.58 9.54
C PRO A 168 0.21 -8.25 8.97
N MET A 169 0.83 -7.44 9.83
CA MET A 169 1.46 -6.19 9.42
C MET A 169 2.74 -6.51 8.64
N PHE A 170 2.91 -5.83 7.51
CA PHE A 170 4.08 -6.00 6.66
C PHE A 170 5.40 -5.77 7.43
N GLN A 171 6.38 -6.65 7.24
CA GLN A 171 7.71 -6.65 7.90
C GLN A 171 7.71 -6.81 9.43
N ALA A 172 6.59 -7.22 10.02
CA ALA A 172 6.47 -7.32 11.47
C ALA A 172 6.28 -8.76 11.98
N LEU A 173 6.45 -9.77 11.12
CA LEU A 173 6.41 -11.16 11.55
C LEU A 173 7.62 -11.48 12.46
N PRO A 174 7.54 -12.47 13.36
CA PRO A 174 8.62 -12.75 14.30
C PRO A 174 9.98 -13.00 13.66
N HIS A 175 10.02 -13.62 12.47
CA HIS A 175 11.26 -13.82 11.73
C HIS A 175 11.83 -12.52 11.12
N ASP A 176 10.98 -11.59 10.68
CA ASP A 176 11.40 -10.27 10.20
C ASP A 176 11.98 -9.45 11.36
N LEU A 177 11.30 -9.45 12.51
CA LEU A 177 11.77 -8.78 13.71
C LEU A 177 13.11 -9.36 14.18
N ALA A 178 13.25 -10.69 14.20
CA ALA A 178 14.50 -11.35 14.59
C ALA A 178 15.66 -11.04 13.63
N ALA A 179 15.38 -10.87 12.33
CA ALA A 179 16.39 -10.50 11.35
C ALA A 179 16.80 -9.02 11.42
N SER A 180 15.93 -8.16 11.97
CA SER A 180 16.06 -6.70 11.82
C SER A 180 16.33 -5.95 13.12
N LEU A 181 15.98 -6.52 14.27
CA LEU A 181 16.01 -5.84 15.56
C LEU A 181 17.09 -6.39 16.48
N PRO A 182 17.87 -5.51 17.16
CA PRO A 182 18.87 -5.93 18.12
C PRO A 182 18.21 -6.24 19.47
N GLY A 183 17.82 -7.51 19.70
CA GLY A 183 17.00 -7.91 20.86
C GLY A 183 17.58 -7.55 22.24
N ASP A 184 18.90 -7.59 22.38
CA ASP A 184 19.59 -7.26 23.62
C ASP A 184 20.04 -5.79 23.71
N ALA A 185 19.64 -4.94 22.75
CA ALA A 185 20.02 -3.53 22.78
C ALA A 185 19.36 -2.78 23.95
N PRO A 186 20.02 -1.72 24.45
CA PRO A 186 19.41 -0.76 25.35
C PRO A 186 18.07 -0.26 24.81
N GLU A 187 17.14 0.08 25.69
CA GLU A 187 15.75 0.41 25.33
C GLU A 187 15.64 1.48 24.25
N GLU A 188 16.40 2.57 24.36
CA GLU A 188 16.41 3.64 23.36
C GLU A 188 16.88 3.16 21.98
N ALA A 189 17.95 2.35 21.93
CA ALA A 189 18.49 1.81 20.69
C ALA A 189 17.55 0.77 20.06
N PHE A 190 16.89 -0.04 20.88
CA PHE A 190 15.88 -0.99 20.42
C PHE A 190 14.70 -0.27 19.76
N TRP A 191 14.12 0.74 20.42
CA TRP A 191 12.97 1.46 19.87
C TRP A 191 13.33 2.36 18.69
N ALA A 192 14.55 2.88 18.63
CA ALA A 192 15.05 3.53 17.42
C ALA A 192 15.13 2.56 16.23
N ALA A 193 15.53 1.30 16.46
CA ALA A 193 15.52 0.27 15.42
C ALA A 193 14.08 -0.13 15.01
N VAL A 194 13.16 -0.23 15.96
CA VAL A 194 11.72 -0.45 15.67
C VAL A 194 11.15 0.70 14.85
N ASP A 195 11.37 1.94 15.26
CA ASP A 195 10.89 3.13 14.56
C ASP A 195 11.48 3.25 13.15
N HIS A 196 12.76 2.93 13.00
CA HIS A 196 13.38 2.85 11.69
C HIS A 196 12.60 1.86 10.81
N ARG A 197 12.51 0.59 11.25
CA ARG A 197 12.01 -0.55 10.46
C ARG A 197 10.49 -0.58 10.25
N LEU A 198 9.70 -0.18 11.24
CA LEU A 198 8.25 -0.38 11.22
C LEU A 198 7.45 0.90 11.01
N ALA A 199 8.04 2.10 11.16
CA ALA A 199 7.27 3.34 11.02
C ALA A 199 6.55 3.44 9.68
N LEU A 200 7.15 2.93 8.60
CA LEU A 200 6.55 2.94 7.27
C LEU A 200 5.33 2.02 7.17
N SER A 201 5.47 0.76 7.59
CA SER A 201 4.33 -0.17 7.66
C SER A 201 3.22 0.39 8.55
N MET A 202 3.59 1.01 9.67
CA MET A 202 2.61 1.64 10.56
C MET A 202 1.88 2.82 9.92
N LEU A 203 2.59 3.69 9.18
CA LEU A 203 1.97 4.79 8.45
C LEU A 203 1.05 4.27 7.33
N HIS A 204 1.47 3.25 6.59
CA HIS A 204 0.66 2.63 5.54
C HIS A 204 -0.67 2.13 6.08
N GLU A 205 -0.65 1.38 7.18
CA GLU A 205 -1.85 0.86 7.84
C GLU A 205 -2.84 1.96 8.25
N ILE A 206 -2.34 3.12 8.68
CA ILE A 206 -3.18 4.29 9.01
C ILE A 206 -3.82 4.91 7.77
N LEU A 207 -3.12 4.87 6.63
CA LEU A 207 -3.57 5.49 5.38
C LEU A 207 -4.64 4.67 4.63
N HIS A 208 -4.92 3.46 5.12
CA HIS A 208 -6.16 2.75 4.82
C HIS A 208 -7.35 3.21 5.68
N PHE A 209 -7.15 4.11 6.65
CA PHE A 209 -8.20 4.68 7.50
C PHE A 209 -9.12 3.62 8.16
N ALA A 210 -10.28 4.03 8.66
CA ALA A 210 -11.18 3.14 9.39
C ALA A 210 -11.81 2.06 8.46
N PRO A 211 -11.97 0.80 8.92
CA PRO A 211 -12.57 -0.29 8.14
C PRO A 211 -13.99 -0.03 7.61
N ALA A 212 -14.73 0.90 8.21
CA ALA A 212 -16.12 1.17 7.86
C ALA A 212 -16.31 2.10 6.64
N ARG A 213 -15.23 2.64 6.07
CA ARG A 213 -15.33 3.53 4.90
C ARG A 213 -15.61 2.75 3.61
N GLU A 214 -16.10 3.47 2.62
CA GLU A 214 -16.15 2.98 1.24
C GLU A 214 -14.76 3.09 0.59
N THR A 215 -14.24 1.97 0.08
CA THR A 215 -12.94 1.90 -0.59
C THR A 215 -13.09 2.05 -2.10
N LEU A 216 -12.04 2.53 -2.77
CA LEU A 216 -12.01 2.54 -4.23
C LEU A 216 -11.60 1.14 -4.72
N LEU A 217 -12.52 0.43 -5.37
CA LEU A 217 -12.26 -0.90 -5.92
C LEU A 217 -11.46 -0.84 -7.24
N PRO A 218 -10.59 -1.84 -7.50
CA PRO A 218 -10.23 -2.98 -6.65
C PRO A 218 -9.36 -2.59 -5.45
N PRO A 219 -9.19 -3.46 -4.42
CA PRO A 219 -8.34 -3.18 -3.23
C PRO A 219 -6.91 -2.71 -3.57
N TYR A 220 -6.40 -3.11 -4.74
CA TYR A 220 -5.14 -2.57 -5.28
C TYR A 220 -5.09 -1.03 -5.37
N LEU A 221 -6.21 -0.36 -5.69
CA LEU A 221 -6.25 1.10 -5.75
C LEU A 221 -6.18 1.73 -4.36
N ASP A 222 -6.72 1.04 -3.36
CA ASP A 222 -6.61 1.42 -1.96
C ASP A 222 -5.16 1.34 -1.47
N GLU A 223 -4.48 0.23 -1.77
CA GLU A 223 -3.04 0.04 -1.54
C GLU A 223 -2.19 1.11 -2.25
N ALA A 224 -2.53 1.42 -3.50
CA ALA A 224 -1.82 2.44 -4.26
C ALA A 224 -1.97 3.85 -3.66
N LEU A 225 -3.15 4.18 -3.13
CA LEU A 225 -3.42 5.45 -2.46
C LEU A 225 -2.72 5.53 -1.10
N ALA A 226 -2.85 4.49 -0.28
CA ALA A 226 -2.13 4.40 0.98
C ALA A 226 -0.62 4.49 0.76
N GLY A 227 -0.10 3.78 -0.25
CA GLY A 227 1.29 3.84 -0.66
C GLY A 227 1.72 5.24 -1.08
N TRP A 228 0.93 5.92 -1.92
CA TRP A 228 1.20 7.29 -2.35
C TRP A 228 1.22 8.29 -1.18
N PHE A 229 0.20 8.28 -0.32
CA PHE A 229 0.19 9.14 0.85
C PHE A 229 1.38 8.80 1.77
N GLY A 230 1.79 7.53 1.87
CA GLY A 230 2.99 7.12 2.60
C GLY A 230 4.25 7.82 2.10
N VAL A 231 4.48 7.83 0.78
CA VAL A 231 5.60 8.56 0.14
C VAL A 231 5.53 10.05 0.45
N VAL A 232 4.34 10.60 0.45
CA VAL A 232 4.12 12.02 0.72
C VAL A 232 4.41 12.40 2.19
N LEU A 233 4.11 11.50 3.13
CA LEU A 233 4.38 11.70 4.56
C LEU A 233 5.83 11.42 4.91
N ASP A 234 6.45 10.46 4.25
CA ASP A 234 7.87 10.14 4.39
C ASP A 234 8.43 9.64 3.06
N GLU A 235 9.09 10.53 2.31
CA GLU A 235 9.64 10.21 0.98
C GLU A 235 10.65 9.05 1.04
N ALA A 236 11.35 8.90 2.17
CA ALA A 236 12.26 7.80 2.43
C ALA A 236 11.56 6.42 2.39
N ALA A 237 10.22 6.36 2.45
CA ALA A 237 9.43 5.14 2.30
C ALA A 237 9.62 4.47 0.94
N ALA A 238 9.63 5.28 -0.13
CA ALA A 238 9.87 4.81 -1.49
C ALA A 238 11.30 5.06 -1.95
N PHE A 239 11.93 6.14 -1.46
CA PHE A 239 13.19 6.64 -1.98
C PHE A 239 14.20 6.87 -0.85
N PRO A 240 14.78 5.80 -0.28
CA PRO A 240 15.70 5.88 0.86
C PRO A 240 16.85 6.86 0.61
N ALA A 241 17.31 7.49 1.69
CA ALA A 241 18.44 8.41 1.67
C ALA A 241 19.74 7.65 1.32
N PRO A 242 20.79 8.34 0.81
CA PRO A 242 22.08 7.72 0.59
C PRO A 242 22.62 7.05 1.87
N GLY A 243 22.93 5.75 1.78
CA GLY A 243 23.41 4.95 2.91
C GLY A 243 22.32 4.26 3.74
N ASP A 244 21.04 4.48 3.41
CA ASP A 244 19.89 3.81 4.03
C ASP A 244 19.41 2.63 3.17
N ASP A 245 18.81 1.61 3.80
CA ASP A 245 18.36 0.35 3.18
C ASP A 245 16.89 -0.02 3.47
N ASP A 246 16.14 0.93 4.00
CA ASP A 246 14.83 0.69 4.60
C ASP A 246 13.65 1.18 3.74
N GLY A 247 13.84 1.24 2.43
CA GLY A 247 12.73 1.46 1.50
C GLY A 247 11.86 0.21 1.36
N LEU A 248 10.56 0.40 1.11
CA LEU A 248 9.63 -0.70 0.86
C LEU A 248 9.71 -1.16 -0.60
N ALA A 249 9.96 -2.45 -0.80
CA ALA A 249 10.11 -3.03 -2.14
C ALA A 249 8.80 -3.00 -2.91
N GLY A 250 8.84 -2.62 -4.18
CA GLY A 250 7.64 -2.43 -4.99
C GLY A 250 6.91 -1.10 -4.76
N TRP A 251 7.12 -0.43 -3.63
CA TRP A 251 6.35 0.76 -3.22
C TRP A 251 6.28 1.89 -4.24
N PRO A 252 7.39 2.32 -4.89
CA PRO A 252 7.31 3.37 -5.91
C PRO A 252 6.35 3.03 -7.04
N TRP A 253 6.26 1.76 -7.40
CA TRP A 253 5.41 1.30 -8.49
C TRP A 253 3.93 1.28 -8.13
N PHE A 254 3.59 0.97 -6.87
CA PHE A 254 2.22 1.12 -6.35
C PHE A 254 1.86 2.60 -6.18
N ALA A 255 2.75 3.37 -5.55
CA ALA A 255 2.53 4.78 -5.23
C ALA A 255 2.32 5.67 -6.47
N GLN A 256 2.88 5.32 -7.64
CA GLN A 256 2.67 6.09 -8.86
C GLN A 256 1.18 6.13 -9.28
N VAL A 257 0.42 5.07 -8.97
CA VAL A 257 -1.01 4.98 -9.30
C VAL A 257 -1.81 5.95 -8.42
N GLY A 258 -1.53 5.98 -7.12
CA GLY A 258 -2.10 6.98 -6.20
C GLY A 258 -1.67 8.41 -6.53
N GLU A 259 -0.40 8.60 -6.94
CA GLU A 259 0.11 9.90 -7.40
C GLU A 259 -0.64 10.39 -8.64
N ALA A 260 -0.89 9.50 -9.61
CA ALA A 260 -1.66 9.81 -10.81
C ALA A 260 -3.11 10.18 -10.49
N LEU A 261 -3.76 9.47 -9.55
CA LEU A 261 -5.12 9.81 -9.11
C LEU A 261 -5.17 11.21 -8.47
N CYS A 262 -4.25 11.51 -7.55
CA CYS A 262 -4.15 12.84 -6.94
C CYS A 262 -3.77 13.93 -7.95
N ARG A 263 -2.96 13.60 -8.96
CA ARG A 263 -2.59 14.51 -10.06
C ARG A 263 -3.76 14.81 -10.99
N ALA A 264 -4.61 13.84 -11.24
CA ALA A 264 -5.81 13.94 -12.05
C ALA A 264 -6.90 14.75 -11.33
N PHE A 265 -7.23 14.38 -10.09
CA PHE A 265 -8.46 14.84 -9.42
C PHE A 265 -8.22 15.76 -8.22
N GLY A 266 -6.95 15.99 -7.84
CA GLY A 266 -6.56 16.85 -6.73
C GLY A 266 -6.39 16.07 -5.43
N GLU A 267 -5.36 16.44 -4.66
CA GLU A 267 -4.99 15.69 -3.45
C GLU A 267 -6.04 15.77 -2.35
N GLY A 268 -6.54 16.97 -2.04
CA GLY A 268 -7.54 17.17 -0.98
C GLY A 268 -8.84 16.37 -1.19
N PRO A 269 -9.49 16.47 -2.37
CA PRO A 269 -10.66 15.64 -2.70
C PRO A 269 -10.38 14.14 -2.60
N VAL A 270 -9.25 13.67 -3.15
CA VAL A 270 -8.87 12.25 -3.08
C VAL A 270 -8.64 11.79 -1.64
N LEU A 271 -7.94 12.60 -0.82
CA LEU A 271 -7.74 12.31 0.60
C LEU A 271 -9.08 12.26 1.36
N ALA A 272 -10.02 13.17 1.04
CA ALA A 272 -11.33 13.18 1.67
C ALA A 272 -12.13 11.89 1.37
N ALA A 273 -12.11 11.42 0.12
CA ALA A 273 -12.76 10.16 -0.25
C ALA A 273 -12.04 8.94 0.35
N GLN A 274 -10.70 8.91 0.26
CA GLN A 274 -9.89 7.85 0.87
C GLN A 274 -10.09 7.75 2.39
N ALA A 275 -10.35 8.87 3.06
CA ALA A 275 -10.65 8.91 4.50
C ALA A 275 -12.12 8.63 4.85
N GLY A 276 -12.99 8.36 3.87
CA GLY A 276 -14.43 8.14 4.08
C GLY A 276 -15.22 9.39 4.50
N LEU A 277 -14.67 10.58 4.27
CA LEU A 277 -15.35 11.84 4.60
C LEU A 277 -16.40 12.22 3.55
N VAL A 278 -16.17 11.83 2.30
CA VAL A 278 -17.08 12.00 1.15
C VAL A 278 -17.10 10.72 0.30
N PRO A 279 -18.19 10.42 -0.43
CA PRO A 279 -18.24 9.31 -1.38
C PRO A 279 -17.30 9.50 -2.58
N TRP A 280 -16.84 8.41 -3.18
CA TRP A 280 -15.98 8.46 -4.38
C TRP A 280 -16.66 9.10 -5.59
N ASP A 281 -17.98 8.94 -5.73
CA ASP A 281 -18.78 9.54 -6.81
C ASP A 281 -18.84 11.08 -6.75
N GLU A 282 -18.52 11.71 -5.61
CA GLU A 282 -18.42 13.17 -5.49
C GLU A 282 -17.04 13.70 -5.91
N VAL A 283 -16.02 12.83 -5.95
CA VAL A 283 -14.63 13.21 -6.20
C VAL A 283 -14.20 12.83 -7.61
N LEU A 284 -14.66 11.70 -8.11
CA LEU A 284 -14.26 11.14 -9.41
C LEU A 284 -15.31 11.44 -10.49
N PRO A 285 -14.90 11.53 -11.78
CA PRO A 285 -15.84 11.64 -12.88
C PRO A 285 -16.89 10.52 -12.87
N ALA A 286 -18.11 10.86 -13.27
CA ALA A 286 -19.23 9.92 -13.30
C ALA A 286 -18.86 8.61 -14.03
N GLY A 287 -19.13 7.47 -13.39
CA GLY A 287 -18.85 6.14 -13.93
C GLY A 287 -17.40 5.67 -13.77
N LEU A 288 -16.46 6.52 -13.34
CA LEU A 288 -15.08 6.09 -13.12
C LEU A 288 -14.96 5.05 -11.98
N PRO A 289 -15.58 5.21 -10.80
CA PRO A 289 -15.50 4.19 -9.74
C PRO A 289 -16.01 2.82 -10.22
N ALA A 290 -17.16 2.80 -10.90
CA ALA A 290 -17.71 1.57 -11.49
C ALA A 290 -16.81 0.97 -12.58
N ALA A 291 -16.17 1.81 -13.41
CA ALA A 291 -15.19 1.36 -14.40
C ALA A 291 -13.96 0.75 -13.73
N CYS A 292 -13.43 1.35 -12.65
CA CYS A 292 -12.31 0.80 -11.88
C CYS A 292 -12.63 -0.59 -11.33
N ALA A 293 -13.79 -0.76 -10.67
CA ALA A 293 -14.23 -2.06 -10.16
C ALA A 293 -14.34 -3.11 -11.27
N ARG A 294 -15.00 -2.77 -12.39
CA ARG A 294 -15.17 -3.66 -13.55
C ARG A 294 -13.84 -4.04 -14.18
N LEU A 295 -12.97 -3.07 -14.43
CA LEU A 295 -11.66 -3.28 -15.08
C LEU A 295 -10.73 -4.08 -14.17
N GLY A 296 -10.72 -3.79 -12.87
CA GLY A 296 -9.95 -4.53 -11.87
C GLY A 296 -10.40 -5.99 -11.79
N TRP A 297 -11.71 -6.24 -11.75
CA TRP A 297 -12.23 -7.60 -11.77
C TRP A 297 -11.89 -8.34 -13.07
N ALA A 298 -12.03 -7.69 -14.23
CA ALA A 298 -11.66 -8.28 -15.51
C ALA A 298 -10.17 -8.64 -15.56
N ALA A 299 -9.29 -7.76 -15.06
CA ALA A 299 -7.86 -8.00 -14.97
C ALA A 299 -7.52 -9.15 -14.02
N TYR A 300 -8.18 -9.20 -12.86
CA TYR A 300 -8.05 -10.34 -11.93
C TYR A 300 -8.44 -11.66 -12.59
N ARG A 301 -9.57 -11.70 -13.31
CA ARG A 301 -10.03 -12.91 -14.01
C ARG A 301 -9.08 -13.34 -15.14
N ALA A 302 -8.37 -12.41 -15.76
CA ALA A 302 -7.38 -12.70 -16.80
C ALA A 302 -6.08 -13.28 -16.23
N ALA A 303 -5.70 -12.89 -15.01
CA ALA A 303 -4.52 -13.38 -14.31
C ALA A 303 -4.79 -13.54 -12.80
N PRO A 304 -5.50 -14.61 -12.38
CA PRO A 304 -5.89 -14.77 -10.98
C PRO A 304 -4.67 -14.91 -10.06
N ALA A 305 -4.66 -14.12 -8.99
CA ALA A 305 -3.64 -14.13 -7.96
C ALA A 305 -4.24 -14.42 -6.58
N LEU A 306 -3.41 -14.85 -5.62
CA LEU A 306 -3.88 -15.11 -4.27
C LEU A 306 -4.13 -13.82 -3.48
N HIS A 307 -3.33 -12.77 -3.68
CA HIS A 307 -3.43 -11.52 -2.91
C HIS A 307 -4.49 -10.53 -3.42
N LEU A 308 -5.40 -10.94 -4.30
CA LEU A 308 -6.52 -10.12 -4.84
C LEU A 308 -6.14 -8.74 -5.42
N HIS A 309 -4.85 -8.49 -5.68
CA HIS A 309 -4.33 -7.27 -6.29
C HIS A 309 -4.09 -7.51 -7.79
N PRO A 310 -5.02 -7.10 -8.68
CA PRO A 310 -4.84 -7.28 -10.11
C PRO A 310 -3.81 -6.30 -10.68
N ASP A 311 -3.08 -6.74 -11.70
CA ASP A 311 -2.23 -5.89 -12.55
C ASP A 311 -1.11 -5.12 -11.79
N VAL A 312 -0.69 -5.62 -10.61
CA VAL A 312 0.35 -4.99 -9.77
C VAL A 312 1.68 -4.80 -10.49
N THR A 313 1.96 -5.61 -11.51
CA THR A 313 3.18 -5.55 -12.32
C THR A 313 3.08 -4.59 -13.50
N ARG A 314 1.89 -4.04 -13.79
CA ARG A 314 1.61 -3.06 -14.86
C ARG A 314 0.83 -1.85 -14.35
N PRO A 315 1.37 -1.12 -13.35
CA PRO A 315 0.74 0.09 -12.80
C PRO A 315 0.50 1.18 -13.86
N ASP A 316 1.24 1.15 -14.98
CA ASP A 316 1.14 2.10 -16.09
C ASP A 316 -0.28 2.17 -16.68
N ARG A 317 -1.03 1.08 -16.67
CA ARG A 317 -2.41 1.04 -17.20
C ARG A 317 -3.38 1.80 -16.31
N TRP A 318 -3.29 1.63 -14.99
CA TRP A 318 -4.10 2.40 -14.04
C TRP A 318 -3.78 3.91 -14.11
N VAL A 319 -2.50 4.26 -14.23
CA VAL A 319 -2.08 5.65 -14.44
C VAL A 319 -2.71 6.23 -15.71
N ARG A 320 -2.68 5.48 -16.82
CA ARG A 320 -3.32 5.87 -18.09
C ARG A 320 -4.82 6.04 -17.97
N LEU A 321 -5.51 5.18 -17.21
CA LEU A 321 -6.95 5.28 -16.97
C LEU A 321 -7.30 6.63 -16.32
N PHE A 322 -6.59 7.00 -15.24
CA PHE A 322 -6.89 8.23 -14.51
C PHE A 322 -6.62 9.49 -15.33
N TYR A 323 -5.52 9.51 -16.09
CA TYR A 323 -5.24 10.63 -16.99
C TYR A 323 -6.20 10.68 -18.19
N ALA A 324 -6.62 9.54 -18.73
CA ALA A 324 -7.63 9.50 -19.79
C ALA A 324 -8.97 10.07 -19.30
N ALA A 325 -9.42 9.66 -18.11
CA ALA A 325 -10.64 10.16 -17.49
C ALA A 325 -10.55 11.67 -17.18
N ALA A 326 -9.42 12.14 -16.64
CA ALA A 326 -9.19 13.57 -16.40
C ALA A 326 -9.12 14.42 -17.67
N ALA A 327 -8.73 13.81 -18.80
CA ALA A 327 -8.79 14.43 -20.13
C ALA A 327 -10.19 14.36 -20.78
N GLY A 328 -11.20 13.89 -20.05
CA GLY A 328 -12.59 13.86 -20.50
C GLY A 328 -12.97 12.63 -21.33
N ARG A 329 -12.14 11.58 -21.37
CA ARG A 329 -12.54 10.31 -22.00
C ARG A 329 -13.53 9.59 -21.11
N ASP A 330 -14.55 8.98 -21.72
CA ASP A 330 -15.53 8.16 -21.03
C ASP A 330 -14.89 6.87 -20.48
N PRO A 331 -14.82 6.67 -19.15
CA PRO A 331 -14.28 5.46 -18.55
C PRO A 331 -15.12 4.21 -18.89
N GLY A 332 -16.42 4.38 -19.14
CA GLY A 332 -17.33 3.28 -19.51
C GLY A 332 -17.01 2.67 -20.87
N ALA A 333 -16.44 3.46 -21.78
CA ALA A 333 -16.05 3.00 -23.13
C ALA A 333 -14.77 2.14 -23.13
N ILE A 334 -14.02 2.09 -22.02
CA ILE A 334 -12.80 1.30 -21.92
C ILE A 334 -13.17 -0.16 -21.65
N ALA A 335 -12.88 -1.05 -22.60
CA ALA A 335 -13.25 -2.47 -22.49
C ALA A 335 -12.36 -3.22 -21.48
N THR A 336 -11.04 -3.02 -21.54
CA THR A 336 -10.03 -3.68 -20.70
C THR A 336 -8.89 -2.72 -20.36
N LEU A 337 -8.06 -3.06 -19.36
CA LEU A 337 -6.87 -2.27 -19.03
C LEU A 337 -5.83 -2.29 -20.17
N GLU A 338 -5.69 -3.40 -20.89
CA GLU A 338 -4.81 -3.54 -22.07
C GLU A 338 -5.14 -2.51 -23.16
N ALA A 339 -6.42 -2.14 -23.31
CA ALA A 339 -6.83 -1.17 -24.33
C ALA A 339 -6.18 0.21 -24.12
N LEU A 340 -5.72 0.50 -22.90
CA LEU A 340 -5.03 1.75 -22.55
C LEU A 340 -3.60 1.81 -23.12
N ASP A 341 -2.99 0.66 -23.44
CA ASP A 341 -1.66 0.58 -24.04
C ASP A 341 -1.64 1.24 -25.44
N ALA A 342 -2.78 1.23 -26.15
CA ALA A 342 -2.93 1.82 -27.48
C ALA A 342 -3.28 3.32 -27.47
N LEU A 343 -3.48 3.93 -26.29
CA LEU A 343 -3.81 5.36 -26.21
C LEU A 343 -2.62 6.20 -26.70
N PRO A 344 -2.85 7.22 -27.55
CA PRO A 344 -1.85 8.24 -27.87
C PRO A 344 -1.66 9.13 -26.63
N PHE A 345 -0.88 8.62 -25.67
CA PHE A 345 -0.89 9.13 -24.30
C PHE A 345 -0.41 10.58 -24.20
N HIS A 346 0.65 10.95 -24.94
CA HIS A 346 1.11 12.34 -25.04
C HIS A 346 0.04 13.33 -25.53
N ALA A 347 -0.99 12.86 -26.25
CA ALA A 347 -2.06 13.70 -26.79
C ALA A 347 -3.23 13.92 -25.81
N LEU A 348 -3.18 13.34 -24.62
CA LEU A 348 -4.17 13.62 -23.58
C LEU A 348 -3.98 15.05 -23.05
N ALA A 349 -5.01 15.88 -23.18
CA ALA A 349 -4.99 17.25 -22.72
C ALA A 349 -5.34 17.32 -21.23
N LEU A 350 -4.35 17.66 -20.40
CA LEU A 350 -4.54 17.88 -18.96
C LEU A 350 -4.18 19.32 -18.56
N PRO A 351 -4.80 19.87 -17.50
CA PRO A 351 -4.33 21.10 -16.89
C PRO A 351 -2.87 20.98 -16.44
N ALA A 352 -2.07 22.00 -16.75
CA ALA A 352 -0.67 22.07 -16.31
C ALA A 352 -0.57 22.17 -14.78
N ARG A 353 0.32 21.38 -14.17
CA ARG A 353 0.64 21.48 -12.73
C ARG A 353 2.15 21.37 -12.54
N PRO A 354 2.93 22.40 -12.91
CA PRO A 354 4.39 22.29 -13.05
C PRO A 354 5.10 21.73 -11.83
N ARG A 355 4.70 22.12 -10.61
CA ARG A 355 5.29 21.61 -9.36
C ARG A 355 5.01 20.12 -9.15
N GLN A 356 3.80 19.67 -9.44
CA GLN A 356 3.42 18.27 -9.31
C GLN A 356 4.05 17.42 -10.43
N ASP A 357 4.11 17.96 -11.64
CA ASP A 357 4.76 17.32 -12.79
C ASP A 357 6.27 17.14 -12.54
N ALA A 358 6.94 18.15 -11.97
CA ALA A 358 8.36 18.06 -11.56
C ALA A 358 8.58 16.99 -10.49
N ARG A 359 7.70 16.91 -9.50
CA ARG A 359 7.75 15.88 -8.48
C ARG A 359 7.58 14.47 -9.06
N ILE A 360 6.63 14.28 -9.98
CA ILE A 360 6.43 12.97 -10.65
C ILE A 360 7.69 12.57 -11.43
N VAL A 361 8.30 13.50 -12.17
CA VAL A 361 9.56 13.22 -12.89
C VAL A 361 10.68 12.88 -11.91
N TYR A 362 10.79 13.60 -10.79
CA TYR A 362 11.74 13.29 -9.73
C TYR A 362 11.53 11.90 -9.12
N HIS A 363 10.29 11.50 -8.81
CA HIS A 363 9.96 10.17 -8.33
C HIS A 363 10.31 9.09 -9.34
N ALA A 364 10.00 9.34 -10.63
CA ALA A 364 10.33 8.44 -11.71
C ALA A 364 11.85 8.21 -11.84
N LEU A 365 12.65 9.27 -11.79
CA LEU A 365 14.12 9.18 -11.80
C LEU A 365 14.65 8.47 -10.54
N SER A 366 14.08 8.79 -9.38
CA SER A 366 14.46 8.15 -8.11
C SER A 366 14.15 6.66 -8.11
N ALA A 367 13.01 6.23 -8.67
CA ALA A 367 12.64 4.83 -8.82
C ALA A 367 13.65 4.05 -9.68
N MET A 368 14.19 4.67 -10.73
CA MET A 368 15.23 4.03 -11.56
C MET A 368 16.57 3.86 -10.83
N CYS A 369 16.77 4.60 -9.72
CA CYS A 369 17.96 4.54 -8.89
C CYS A 369 17.78 3.64 -7.66
N LEU A 370 16.82 2.72 -7.67
CA LEU A 370 16.61 1.76 -6.60
C LEU A 370 17.28 0.43 -6.92
N GLU A 371 17.73 -0.22 -5.85
CA GLU A 371 18.26 -1.58 -5.86
C GLU A 371 17.62 -2.34 -4.71
N ALA A 372 16.98 -3.46 -5.04
CA ALA A 372 16.36 -4.35 -4.07
C ALA A 372 17.27 -5.55 -3.78
N THR A 373 17.46 -5.88 -2.51
CA THR A 373 18.19 -7.07 -2.07
C THR A 373 17.32 -7.88 -1.10
N GLN A 374 17.32 -9.20 -1.24
CA GLN A 374 16.58 -10.06 -0.31
C GLN A 374 17.46 -10.37 0.90
N VAL A 375 16.95 -10.14 2.10
CA VAL A 375 17.58 -10.49 3.39
C VAL A 375 16.60 -11.36 4.18
N GLY A 376 16.88 -12.67 4.21
CA GLY A 376 15.91 -13.65 4.73
C GLY A 376 14.66 -13.72 3.84
N ALA A 377 13.48 -13.55 4.44
CA ALA A 377 12.20 -13.49 3.71
C ALA A 377 11.82 -12.08 3.24
N SER A 378 12.54 -11.05 3.71
CA SER A 378 12.22 -9.65 3.48
C SER A 378 13.07 -9.03 2.36
N TRP A 379 12.50 -8.04 1.67
CA TRP A 379 13.22 -7.22 0.70
C TRP A 379 13.70 -5.92 1.35
N ARG A 380 14.96 -5.57 1.08
CA ARG A 380 15.57 -4.28 1.41
C ARG A 380 15.72 -3.47 0.15
N VAL A 381 15.43 -2.18 0.23
CA VAL A 381 15.61 -1.27 -0.89
C VAL A 381 16.59 -0.21 -0.48
N ARG A 382 17.62 -0.03 -1.30
CA ARG A 382 18.60 1.03 -1.15
C ARG A 382 18.69 1.84 -2.43
N ARG A 383 19.31 3.00 -2.33
CA ARG A 383 19.63 3.82 -3.50
C ARG A 383 20.95 3.38 -4.14
N ALA A 384 20.97 3.20 -5.45
CA ALA A 384 22.15 2.87 -6.24
C ALA A 384 22.03 3.39 -7.67
N ALA A 385 23.16 3.69 -8.31
CA ALA A 385 23.16 4.08 -9.72
C ALA A 385 22.49 2.99 -10.59
N PRO A 386 21.70 3.36 -11.61
CA PRO A 386 21.08 2.41 -12.53
C PRO A 386 22.14 1.61 -13.29
N ALA A 387 21.77 0.42 -13.79
CA ALA A 387 22.67 -0.45 -14.55
C ALA A 387 23.08 0.09 -15.93
N GLY A 388 22.45 1.18 -16.36
CA GLY A 388 22.75 1.89 -17.60
C GLY A 388 21.94 3.18 -17.69
N PRO A 389 21.93 3.85 -18.85
CA PRO A 389 21.26 5.13 -19.01
C PRO A 389 19.75 5.04 -18.76
N VAL A 390 19.21 6.05 -18.07
CA VAL A 390 17.77 6.22 -17.85
C VAL A 390 17.16 6.85 -19.10
N ILE A 391 16.15 6.19 -19.66
CA ILE A 391 15.42 6.64 -20.83
C ILE A 391 14.14 7.35 -20.38
N VAL A 392 13.98 8.61 -20.77
CA VAL A 392 12.76 9.39 -20.58
C VAL A 392 12.08 9.52 -21.95
N ASP A 393 10.90 8.94 -22.12
CA ASP A 393 10.12 8.97 -23.35
C ASP A 393 8.80 9.70 -23.10
N PHE A 394 8.72 10.97 -23.48
CA PHE A 394 7.50 11.76 -23.28
C PHE A 394 6.36 11.36 -24.23
N ALA A 395 6.67 10.79 -25.40
CA ALA A 395 5.65 10.34 -26.35
C ALA A 395 4.83 9.18 -25.76
N ARG A 396 5.53 8.27 -25.07
CA ARG A 396 4.95 7.13 -24.34
C ARG A 396 4.51 7.51 -22.93
N GLY A 397 5.07 8.59 -22.37
CA GLY A 397 4.85 9.02 -21.00
C GLY A 397 5.47 8.05 -20.00
N GLU A 398 6.73 7.66 -20.22
CA GLU A 398 7.42 6.69 -19.37
C GLU A 398 8.87 7.11 -19.10
N VAL A 399 9.37 6.76 -17.92
CA VAL A 399 10.80 6.71 -17.59
C VAL A 399 11.17 5.24 -17.41
N SER A 400 12.29 4.80 -17.96
CA SER A 400 12.75 3.43 -17.83
C SER A 400 14.27 3.31 -17.69
N ALA A 401 14.74 2.19 -17.14
CA ALA A 401 16.15 1.85 -17.07
C ALA A 401 16.37 0.38 -17.46
N PRO A 402 17.59 -0.03 -17.85
CA PRO A 402 17.92 -1.43 -18.04
C PRO A 402 17.70 -2.22 -16.75
N ALA A 403 17.13 -3.42 -16.87
CA ALA A 403 17.00 -4.35 -15.76
C ALA A 403 18.38 -4.71 -15.19
N ARG A 404 18.48 -4.84 -13.86
CA ARG A 404 19.70 -5.27 -13.18
C ARG A 404 19.87 -6.78 -13.37
N PRO A 405 21.09 -7.25 -13.70
CA PRO A 405 21.36 -8.68 -13.93
C PRO A 405 21.32 -9.54 -12.66
N ALA A 406 21.28 -8.94 -11.46
CA ALA A 406 21.21 -9.62 -10.18
C ALA A 406 20.11 -9.01 -9.31
N GLY A 407 19.16 -9.85 -8.86
CA GLY A 407 18.03 -9.45 -8.02
C GLY A 407 16.67 -9.74 -8.67
N TYR A 408 15.66 -9.99 -7.85
CA TYR A 408 14.27 -10.01 -8.31
C TYR A 408 13.81 -8.56 -8.42
N GLU A 409 13.55 -8.08 -9.63
CA GLU A 409 12.85 -6.81 -9.83
C GLU A 409 11.35 -7.08 -9.66
N LEU A 410 10.76 -6.65 -8.53
CA LEU A 410 9.32 -6.81 -8.24
C LEU A 410 8.42 -6.16 -9.29
N ALA A 411 8.94 -5.22 -10.07
CA ALA A 411 8.24 -4.58 -11.17
C ALA A 411 9.26 -4.16 -12.25
N PRO A 412 8.86 -4.04 -13.53
CA PRO A 412 9.77 -3.58 -14.57
C PRO A 412 10.32 -2.20 -14.18
N ALA A 413 11.59 -1.94 -14.48
CA ALA A 413 12.22 -0.63 -14.36
C ALA A 413 11.56 0.41 -15.30
N ARG A 414 10.29 0.73 -15.02
CA ARG A 414 9.40 1.63 -15.75
C ARG A 414 8.50 2.38 -14.77
N TYR A 415 8.36 3.67 -14.99
CA TYR A 415 7.51 4.57 -14.22
C TYR A 415 6.74 5.47 -15.18
N ALA A 416 5.44 5.61 -15.00
CA ALA A 416 4.58 6.41 -15.86
C ALA A 416 4.66 7.91 -15.50
N LEU A 417 4.75 8.75 -16.51
CA LEU A 417 4.74 10.21 -16.40
C LEU A 417 3.34 10.76 -16.71
N PRO A 418 3.02 12.00 -16.28
CA PRO A 418 1.85 12.69 -16.82
C PRO A 418 2.02 12.96 -18.33
N PRO A 419 0.92 13.04 -19.10
CA PRO A 419 0.98 13.48 -20.49
C PRO A 419 1.27 14.98 -20.54
N LEU A 420 2.47 15.33 -21.02
CA LEU A 420 2.98 16.71 -21.05
C LEU A 420 2.86 17.38 -22.43
N GLY A 421 2.14 16.78 -23.39
CA GLY A 421 2.04 17.28 -24.76
C GLY A 421 3.35 17.20 -25.54
N ARG A 422 4.26 16.32 -25.11
CA ARG A 422 5.64 16.19 -25.62
C ARG A 422 5.86 14.84 -26.26
N THR A 423 6.75 14.78 -27.24
CA THR A 423 7.07 13.56 -27.99
C THR A 423 8.57 13.26 -28.06
N ASP A 424 9.39 14.08 -27.41
CA ASP A 424 10.83 13.93 -27.39
C ASP A 424 11.28 12.82 -26.42
N ARG A 425 12.50 12.33 -26.65
CA ARG A 425 13.09 11.22 -25.92
C ARG A 425 14.52 11.57 -25.49
N HIS A 426 14.84 11.32 -24.23
CA HIS A 426 16.15 11.58 -23.63
C HIS A 426 16.78 10.30 -23.11
N ALA A 427 18.11 10.24 -23.18
CA ALA A 427 18.92 9.25 -22.48
C ALA A 427 19.81 9.99 -21.49
N LEU A 428 19.66 9.67 -20.20
CA LEU A 428 20.33 10.35 -19.09
C LEU A 428 21.35 9.40 -18.48
N ASP A 429 22.58 9.90 -18.33
CA ASP A 429 23.57 9.27 -17.48
C ASP A 429 23.36 9.75 -16.03
N VAL A 430 22.89 8.84 -15.17
CA VAL A 430 22.58 9.13 -13.77
C VAL A 430 23.61 8.46 -12.87
N SER A 431 24.77 9.10 -12.73
CA SER A 431 25.83 8.63 -11.84
C SER A 431 25.72 9.21 -10.43
N ASP A 432 25.22 10.44 -10.29
CA ASP A 432 24.87 11.05 -9.00
C ASP A 432 23.40 10.81 -8.67
N VAL A 433 23.17 9.91 -7.72
CA VAL A 433 21.83 9.53 -7.26
C VAL A 433 21.33 10.38 -6.10
N SER A 434 22.05 11.43 -5.70
CA SER A 434 21.61 12.30 -4.60
C SER A 434 20.25 12.95 -4.92
N PRO A 435 19.37 13.15 -3.92
CA PRO A 435 18.08 13.80 -4.13
C PRO A 435 18.17 15.15 -4.86
N ALA A 436 19.20 15.95 -4.54
CA ALA A 436 19.43 17.24 -5.18
C ALA A 436 19.76 17.11 -6.68
N ALA A 437 20.63 16.16 -7.06
CA ALA A 437 20.99 15.93 -8.45
C ALA A 437 19.79 15.45 -9.29
N LEU A 438 18.99 14.53 -8.74
CA LEU A 438 17.78 14.02 -9.41
C LEU A 438 16.70 15.09 -9.54
N ALA A 439 16.51 15.94 -8.52
CA ALA A 439 15.56 17.06 -8.58
C ALA A 439 15.97 18.07 -9.67
N ALA A 440 17.26 18.44 -9.71
CA ALA A 440 17.78 19.33 -10.74
C ALA A 440 17.66 18.71 -12.16
N ALA A 441 17.83 17.38 -12.29
CA ALA A 441 17.61 16.69 -13.55
C ALA A 441 16.14 16.72 -13.99
N ALA A 442 15.20 16.51 -13.05
CA ALA A 442 13.77 16.61 -13.30
C ALA A 442 13.35 18.00 -13.77
N GLU A 443 13.85 19.07 -13.13
CA GLU A 443 13.61 20.45 -13.54
C GLU A 443 14.14 20.72 -14.95
N ARG A 444 15.40 20.37 -15.24
CA ARG A 444 15.99 20.55 -16.58
C ARG A 444 15.20 19.83 -17.68
N LEU A 445 14.72 18.63 -17.41
CA LEU A 445 13.90 17.88 -18.36
C LEU A 445 12.62 18.63 -18.71
N LEU A 446 11.97 19.28 -17.74
CA LEU A 446 10.71 20.00 -17.92
C LEU A 446 10.88 21.40 -18.52
N ASP A 447 12.03 22.04 -18.30
CA ASP A 447 12.35 23.38 -18.79
C ASP A 447 12.83 23.40 -20.25
N ALA A 448 13.26 22.26 -20.80
CA ALA A 448 13.77 22.12 -22.18
C ALA A 448 12.69 22.26 -23.29
N ARG A 449 11.72 23.16 -23.11
CA ARG A 449 10.58 23.41 -23.99
C ARG A 449 10.95 24.06 -25.32
#